data_AF-A0A3Q9FM72-F1
#
_entry.id   AF-A0A3Q9FM72-F1
#
_cell.length_a   1.000
_cell.length_b   1.000
_cell.length_c   1.000
_cell.angle_alpha   90.00
_cell.angle_beta   90.00
_cell.angle_gamma   90.00
#
_symmetry.space_group_name_H-M   'P 1'
#
loop_
_entity.id
_entity.type
_entity.pdbx_description
1 polymer ?
#
loop_
_entity_poly.entity_id
_entity_poly.type
_entity_poly.pdbx_seq_one_letter_code
_entity_poly.pdbx_strand_id
1 'polypeptide(L)'
;MFTDLHNPDLIERYEVLNNYNKNNSQPDNFSYNYNKGFAIFIDEDHIHKAFPILQELKNKRFKNPIYLFWMKSKKSTPTFHETLLKEHFNNIDVSKCDNLSSLTPLSIQTKLFQLTDFQYFVIGHSSFVKMITNLFEGNHLIQSKDIHKDTY
;
A
#
# COMPACT_ATOMS: atom_id res chain seq x y z
N MET A 1 -7.44 19.40 30.18
CA MET A 1 -8.31 18.95 29.08
C MET A 1 -8.20 19.98 27.96
N PHE A 2 -7.74 19.51 26.79
CA PHE A 2 -7.66 20.14 25.46
C PHE A 2 -6.86 21.45 25.27
N THR A 3 -5.82 21.39 24.43
CA THR A 3 -5.73 22.12 23.15
C THR A 3 -4.44 21.72 22.38
N ASP A 4 -4.37 20.48 21.87
CA ASP A 4 -3.38 20.10 20.83
C ASP A 4 -3.90 20.39 19.41
N LEU A 5 -4.82 21.35 19.27
CA LEU A 5 -5.44 21.77 18.01
C LEU A 5 -4.69 22.92 17.31
N HIS A 6 -3.47 23.23 17.74
CA HIS A 6 -2.64 24.30 17.14
C HIS A 6 -1.27 23.80 16.66
N ASN A 7 -1.02 22.49 16.69
CA ASN A 7 0.12 21.93 15.99
C ASN A 7 -0.30 21.65 14.53
N PRO A 8 0.14 22.46 13.54
CA PRO A 8 -0.28 22.30 12.15
C PRO A 8 0.02 20.89 11.63
N ASP A 9 1.11 20.26 12.09
CA ASP A 9 1.42 18.86 11.77
C ASP A 9 0.29 17.93 12.23
N LEU A 10 -0.23 18.10 13.47
CA LEU A 10 -1.32 17.28 14.03
C LEU A 10 -2.64 17.49 13.30
N ILE A 11 -2.96 18.74 12.95
CA ILE A 11 -4.16 19.08 12.18
C ILE A 11 -4.09 18.41 10.81
N GLU A 12 -2.94 18.48 10.13
CA GLU A 12 -2.71 17.77 8.86
C GLU A 12 -2.85 16.25 9.04
N ARG A 13 -2.35 15.65 10.14
CA ARG A 13 -2.54 14.20 10.41
C ARG A 13 -4.01 13.80 10.57
N TYR A 14 -4.76 14.58 11.33
CA TYR A 14 -6.17 14.30 11.60
C TYR A 14 -7.04 14.59 10.36
N GLU A 15 -6.73 15.64 9.60
CA GLU A 15 -7.42 15.94 8.35
C GLU A 15 -7.12 14.90 7.27
N VAL A 16 -5.89 14.41 7.15
CA VAL A 16 -5.55 13.34 6.18
C VAL A 16 -6.34 12.06 6.47
N LEU A 17 -6.36 11.58 7.72
CA LEU A 17 -7.14 10.37 8.11
C LEU A 17 -8.66 10.57 8.00
N ASN A 18 -9.17 11.78 8.27
CA ASN A 18 -10.60 12.10 8.15
C ASN A 18 -11.03 12.40 6.70
N ASN A 19 -10.17 12.98 5.87
CA ASN A 19 -10.42 13.24 4.45
C ASN A 19 -10.37 11.97 3.64
N TYR A 20 -9.53 10.99 3.99
CA TYR A 20 -9.61 9.64 3.39
C TYR A 20 -10.94 8.95 3.69
N ASN A 21 -11.53 9.17 4.87
CA ASN A 21 -12.87 8.68 5.20
C ASN A 21 -14.00 9.43 4.47
N LYS A 22 -13.80 10.70 4.08
CA LYS A 22 -14.86 11.58 3.55
C LYS A 22 -14.86 11.78 2.03
N ASN A 23 -13.71 11.78 1.38
CA ASN A 23 -13.57 12.20 -0.02
C ASN A 23 -13.19 11.09 -0.99
N ASN A 24 -12.86 9.90 -0.50
CA ASN A 24 -12.63 8.76 -1.36
C ASN A 24 -13.80 7.80 -1.19
N SER A 25 -14.79 7.95 -2.07
CA SER A 25 -15.36 6.77 -2.71
C SER A 25 -14.21 5.80 -2.97
N GLN A 26 -14.40 4.52 -2.65
CA GLN A 26 -13.49 3.44 -3.03
C GLN A 26 -12.90 3.77 -4.41
N PRO A 27 -11.61 3.52 -4.69
CA PRO A 27 -11.12 3.63 -6.06
C PRO A 27 -12.13 2.91 -6.95
N ASP A 28 -12.86 3.67 -7.78
CA ASP A 28 -14.08 3.19 -8.42
C ASP A 28 -13.70 1.92 -9.19
N ASN A 29 -14.14 0.75 -8.71
CA ASN A 29 -13.98 -0.62 -9.24
C ASN A 29 -13.09 -1.65 -8.51
N PHE A 30 -12.43 -1.37 -7.38
CA PHE A 30 -11.74 -2.49 -6.70
C PHE A 30 -12.71 -3.36 -5.89
N SER A 31 -13.11 -4.50 -6.46
CA SER A 31 -13.78 -5.57 -5.73
C SER A 31 -12.77 -6.30 -4.84
N TYR A 32 -12.74 -5.92 -3.57
CA TYR A 32 -11.92 -6.58 -2.55
C TYR A 32 -12.44 -7.97 -2.22
N ASN A 33 -11.57 -8.97 -2.32
CA ASN A 33 -11.77 -10.33 -1.84
C ASN A 33 -11.08 -10.46 -0.48
N TYR A 34 -11.86 -10.24 0.58
CA TYR A 34 -11.35 -10.28 1.95
C TYR A 34 -10.98 -11.69 2.47
N ASN A 35 -11.11 -12.73 1.65
CA ASN A 35 -10.64 -14.07 2.01
C ASN A 35 -9.16 -14.27 1.67
N LYS A 36 -8.56 -13.38 0.87
CA LYS A 36 -7.15 -13.41 0.47
C LYS A 36 -6.30 -12.50 1.35
N GLY A 37 -4.98 -12.58 1.29
CA GLY A 37 -4.09 -11.53 1.79
C GLY A 37 -4.03 -10.32 0.85
N PHE A 38 -3.46 -9.21 1.31
CA PHE A 38 -3.28 -7.99 0.51
C PHE A 38 -1.80 -7.69 0.33
N ALA A 39 -1.37 -7.48 -0.91
CA ALA A 39 -0.03 -7.00 -1.24
C ALA A 39 -0.15 -5.70 -2.03
N ILE A 40 0.26 -4.59 -1.43
CA ILE A 40 0.15 -3.25 -1.99
C ILE A 40 1.54 -2.81 -2.45
N PHE A 41 1.69 -2.51 -3.73
CA PHE A 41 2.89 -2.01 -4.37
C PHE A 41 2.66 -0.56 -4.75
N ILE A 42 3.49 0.33 -4.23
CA ILE A 42 3.31 1.75 -4.42
C ILE A 42 4.63 2.46 -4.69
N ASP A 43 4.62 3.40 -5.61
CA ASP A 43 5.78 4.25 -5.86
C ASP A 43 5.95 5.34 -4.78
N GLU A 44 7.01 6.14 -4.92
CA GLU A 44 7.41 7.12 -3.92
C GLU A 44 6.34 8.21 -3.74
N ASP A 45 5.81 8.71 -4.85
CA ASP A 45 4.93 9.88 -4.91
C ASP A 45 3.50 9.56 -4.47
N HIS A 46 3.06 8.31 -4.65
CA HIS A 46 1.67 7.92 -4.46
C HIS A 46 1.38 7.24 -3.12
N ILE A 47 2.32 7.17 -2.16
CA ILE A 47 2.13 6.50 -0.86
C ILE A 47 0.82 6.88 -0.14
N HIS A 48 0.38 8.12 -0.32
CA HIS A 48 -0.85 8.66 0.22
C HIS A 48 -2.11 7.86 -0.22
N LYS A 49 -2.08 7.21 -1.39
CA LYS A 49 -3.15 6.34 -1.92
C LYS A 49 -3.26 4.99 -1.20
N ALA A 50 -2.24 4.54 -0.47
CA ALA A 50 -2.34 3.31 0.31
C ALA A 50 -3.25 3.47 1.53
N PHE A 51 -3.31 4.66 2.14
CA PHE A 51 -4.02 4.87 3.41
C PHE A 51 -5.51 4.54 3.39
N PRO A 52 -6.31 4.92 2.37
CA PRO A 52 -7.71 4.48 2.25
C PRO A 52 -7.87 2.95 2.32
N ILE A 53 -7.02 2.21 1.59
CA ILE A 53 -7.06 0.74 1.57
C ILE A 53 -6.74 0.20 2.97
N LEU A 54 -5.66 0.69 3.58
CA LEU A 54 -5.23 0.26 4.91
C LEU A 54 -6.29 0.57 5.98
N GLN A 55 -6.92 1.74 5.90
CA GLN A 55 -7.96 2.20 6.82
C GLN A 55 -9.21 1.34 6.70
N GLU A 56 -9.62 0.98 5.49
CA GLU A 56 -10.73 0.06 5.28
C GLU A 56 -10.46 -1.33 5.87
N LEU A 57 -9.29 -1.92 5.59
CA LEU A 57 -8.89 -3.22 6.13
C LEU A 57 -8.85 -3.18 7.67
N LYS A 58 -8.32 -2.10 8.25
CA LYS A 58 -8.31 -1.88 9.70
C LYS A 58 -9.73 -1.79 10.27
N ASN A 59 -10.62 -1.00 9.66
CA ASN A 59 -12.01 -0.84 10.10
C ASN A 59 -12.79 -2.16 10.07
N LYS A 60 -12.52 -3.00 9.08
CA LYS A 60 -13.10 -4.35 8.95
C LYS A 60 -12.44 -5.39 9.86
N ARG A 61 -11.46 -5.00 10.69
CA ARG A 61 -10.67 -5.89 11.55
C ARG A 61 -10.10 -7.08 10.78
N PHE A 62 -9.57 -6.78 9.59
CA PHE A 62 -9.01 -7.76 8.68
C PHE A 62 -7.88 -8.55 9.35
N LYS A 63 -7.87 -9.87 9.14
CA LYS A 63 -6.96 -10.79 9.85
C LYS A 63 -5.89 -11.41 8.95
N ASN A 64 -6.10 -11.39 7.64
CA ASN A 64 -5.14 -11.97 6.70
C ASN A 64 -3.93 -11.03 6.56
N PRO A 65 -2.78 -11.56 6.08
CA PRO A 65 -1.57 -10.77 5.93
C PRO A 65 -1.77 -9.56 5.03
N ILE A 66 -1.20 -8.43 5.44
CA ILE A 66 -1.14 -7.19 4.65
C ILE A 66 0.34 -6.83 4.50
N TYR A 67 0.79 -6.74 3.26
CA TYR A 67 2.14 -6.29 2.90
C TYR A 67 2.06 -4.97 2.13
N LEU A 68 2.90 -4.02 2.52
CA LEU A 68 3.08 -2.77 1.80
C LEU A 68 4.51 -2.68 1.26
N PHE A 69 4.67 -2.79 -0.05
CA PHE A 69 5.91 -2.58 -0.77
C PHE A 69 5.96 -1.14 -1.28
N TRP A 70 6.72 -0.31 -0.56
CA TRP A 70 6.86 1.09 -0.90
C TRP A 70 8.22 1.34 -1.55
N MET A 71 8.20 1.75 -2.82
CA MET A 71 9.39 2.16 -3.52
C MET A 71 9.76 3.57 -3.07
N LYS A 72 10.91 3.71 -2.40
CA LYS A 72 11.36 4.96 -1.82
C LYS A 72 12.88 5.03 -1.91
N SER A 73 13.42 6.11 -2.49
CA SER A 73 14.86 6.30 -2.59
C SER A 73 15.54 6.36 -1.22
N LYS A 74 16.67 5.65 -1.00
CA LYS A 74 17.44 5.70 0.28
C LYS A 74 17.82 7.11 0.75
N LYS A 75 17.89 8.07 -0.17
CA LYS A 75 18.30 9.44 0.11
C LYS A 75 17.16 10.33 0.57
N SER A 76 15.93 9.84 0.52
CA SER A 76 14.76 10.60 0.95
C SER A 76 14.67 10.64 2.47
N THR A 77 14.30 11.80 3.01
CA THR A 77 14.11 11.97 4.44
C THR A 77 12.89 11.17 4.92
N PRO A 78 12.83 10.78 6.21
CA PRO A 78 11.62 10.24 6.79
C PRO A 78 10.47 11.22 6.56
N THR A 79 9.47 10.79 5.81
CA THR A 79 8.32 11.63 5.46
C THR A 79 7.25 11.47 6.52
N PHE A 80 6.35 12.44 6.60
CA PHE A 80 5.13 12.37 7.40
C PHE A 80 4.37 11.02 7.25
N HIS A 81 4.28 10.49 6.03
CA HIS A 81 3.67 9.18 5.75
C HIS A 81 4.34 7.99 6.49
N GLU A 82 5.64 8.04 6.76
CA GLU A 82 6.32 6.98 7.54
C GLU A 82 5.87 6.99 9.00
N THR A 83 5.73 8.18 9.56
CA THR A 83 5.23 8.36 10.92
C THR A 83 3.81 7.84 11.03
N LEU A 84 2.94 8.17 10.07
CA LEU A 84 1.57 7.64 10.01
C LEU A 84 1.52 6.12 9.94
N LEU A 85 2.32 5.50 9.07
CA LEU A 85 2.37 4.03 8.97
C LEU A 85 2.79 3.40 10.29
N LYS A 86 3.80 3.95 10.96
CA LYS A 86 4.28 3.44 12.26
C LYS A 86 3.28 3.65 13.39
N GLU A 87 2.63 4.80 13.46
CA GLU A 87 1.73 5.15 14.58
C GLU A 87 0.35 4.49 14.43
N HIS A 88 -0.18 4.39 13.21
CA HIS A 88 -1.57 3.96 12.98
C HIS A 88 -1.72 2.58 12.33
N PHE A 89 -0.65 2.06 11.72
CA PHE A 89 -0.64 0.80 10.96
C PHE A 89 0.55 -0.08 11.36
N ASN A 90 0.91 -0.08 12.64
CA ASN A 90 2.04 -0.81 13.21
C ASN A 90 2.02 -2.34 13.00
N ASN A 91 0.85 -2.92 12.72
CA ASN A 91 0.69 -4.36 12.45
C ASN A 91 0.88 -4.73 10.97
N ILE A 92 1.23 -3.76 10.12
CA ILE A 92 1.41 -3.98 8.68
C ILE A 92 2.90 -4.15 8.38
N ASP A 93 3.22 -5.21 7.64
CA ASP A 93 4.58 -5.46 7.19
C ASP A 93 4.92 -4.50 6.04
N VAL A 94 5.60 -3.40 6.38
CA VAL A 94 6.07 -2.41 5.41
C VAL A 94 7.47 -2.79 4.93
N SER A 95 7.59 -3.14 3.65
CA SER A 95 8.84 -3.39 2.96
C SER A 95 9.22 -2.16 2.13
N LYS A 96 10.22 -1.41 2.60
CA LYS A 96 10.80 -0.31 1.81
C LYS A 96 11.76 -0.88 0.76
N CYS A 97 11.61 -0.45 -0.47
CA CYS A 97 12.42 -0.90 -1.58
C CYS A 97 13.11 0.30 -2.24
N ASP A 98 14.44 0.26 -2.22
CA ASP A 98 15.26 1.41 -2.63
C ASP A 98 15.34 1.59 -4.14
N ASN A 99 15.09 0.51 -4.87
CA ASN A 99 15.02 0.47 -6.31
C ASN A 99 14.22 -0.75 -6.76
N LEU A 100 13.82 -0.73 -8.02
CA LEU A 100 13.04 -1.80 -8.65
C LEU A 100 13.80 -3.12 -8.72
N SER A 101 15.12 -3.08 -8.86
CA SER A 101 15.97 -4.29 -8.77
C SER A 101 15.98 -4.94 -7.39
N SER A 102 15.54 -4.23 -6.34
CA SER A 102 15.37 -4.79 -4.99
C SER A 102 14.03 -5.53 -4.85
N LEU A 103 13.07 -5.21 -5.72
CA LEU A 103 11.83 -5.97 -5.91
C LEU A 103 12.12 -7.14 -6.85
N THR A 104 13.10 -7.98 -6.50
CA THR A 104 13.32 -9.20 -7.28
C THR A 104 12.13 -10.14 -7.09
N PRO A 105 11.80 -10.96 -8.11
CA PRO A 105 10.86 -12.05 -7.94
C PRO A 105 11.19 -12.93 -6.74
N LEU A 106 12.47 -13.11 -6.39
CA LEU A 106 12.91 -13.89 -5.23
C LEU A 106 12.62 -13.19 -3.89
N SER A 107 12.80 -11.87 -3.79
CA SER A 107 12.49 -11.08 -2.58
C SER A 107 10.98 -11.00 -2.34
N ILE A 108 10.22 -10.91 -3.42
CA ILE A 108 8.76 -10.97 -3.44
C ILE A 108 8.31 -12.41 -3.09
N GLN A 109 8.91 -13.44 -3.68
CA GLN A 109 8.61 -14.86 -3.41
C GLN A 109 8.98 -15.30 -2.00
N THR A 110 10.10 -14.84 -1.45
CA THR A 110 10.54 -15.22 -0.09
C THR A 110 9.66 -14.59 1.00
N LYS A 111 9.12 -13.38 0.76
CA LYS A 111 8.13 -12.76 1.66
C LYS A 111 6.70 -13.23 1.40
N LEU A 112 6.35 -13.55 0.15
CA LEU A 112 5.04 -14.05 -0.25
C LEU A 112 5.12 -15.55 -0.53
N PHE A 113 5.55 -16.33 0.47
CA PHE A 113 5.97 -17.74 0.30
C PHE A 113 4.89 -18.70 -0.25
N GLN A 114 3.65 -18.22 -0.45
CA GLN A 114 2.69 -18.81 -1.37
C GLN A 114 1.93 -17.66 -2.07
N LEU A 115 2.39 -17.24 -3.25
CA LEU A 115 1.77 -16.22 -4.12
C LEU A 115 0.34 -16.60 -4.61
N THR A 116 -0.25 -17.66 -4.08
CA THR A 116 -1.49 -18.26 -4.56
C THR A 116 -2.74 -17.76 -3.82
N ASP A 117 -2.62 -16.87 -2.83
CA ASP A 117 -3.78 -16.40 -2.05
C ASP A 117 -3.70 -14.92 -1.64
N PHE A 118 -3.23 -14.08 -2.56
CA PHE A 118 -3.19 -12.63 -2.38
C PHE A 118 -3.99 -11.90 -3.46
N GLN A 119 -4.49 -10.73 -3.11
CA GLN A 119 -4.81 -9.66 -4.06
C GLN A 119 -3.66 -8.67 -4.11
N TYR A 120 -3.30 -8.26 -5.32
CA TYR A 120 -2.15 -7.41 -5.62
C TYR A 120 -2.65 -6.05 -6.06
N PHE A 121 -2.35 -5.01 -5.31
CA PHE A 121 -2.66 -3.62 -5.66
C PHE A 121 -1.39 -2.96 -6.15
N VAL A 122 -1.38 -2.47 -7.38
CA VAL A 122 -0.23 -1.82 -7.98
C VAL A 122 -0.63 -0.38 -8.32
N ILE A 123 -0.07 0.57 -7.56
CA ILE A 123 -0.49 1.96 -7.57
C ILE A 123 0.71 2.85 -7.89
N GLY A 124 0.60 3.70 -8.90
CA GLY A 124 1.62 4.71 -9.18
C GLY A 124 1.69 5.14 -10.64
N HIS A 125 2.83 5.68 -11.04
CA HIS A 125 3.10 6.08 -12.42
C HIS A 125 2.98 4.89 -13.38
N SER A 126 2.51 5.16 -14.61
CA SER A 126 2.32 4.15 -15.67
C SER A 126 3.52 3.21 -15.88
N SER A 127 4.74 3.74 -15.81
CA SER A 127 5.97 2.96 -15.97
C SER A 127 6.18 1.97 -14.83
N PHE A 128 5.91 2.38 -13.59
CA PHE A 128 5.97 1.54 -12.40
C PHE A 128 4.91 0.43 -12.45
N VAL A 129 3.66 0.81 -12.72
CA VAL A 129 2.53 -0.14 -12.75
C VAL A 129 2.75 -1.21 -13.80
N LYS A 130 3.13 -0.82 -15.03
CA LYS A 130 3.42 -1.76 -16.11
C LYS A 130 4.54 -2.71 -15.72
N MET A 131 5.58 -2.22 -15.09
CA MET A 131 6.73 -3.04 -14.75
C MET A 131 6.42 -4.05 -13.64
N ILE A 132 5.76 -3.66 -12.55
CA ILE A 132 5.35 -4.58 -11.49
C ILE A 132 4.36 -5.62 -12.03
N THR A 133 3.41 -5.19 -12.87
CA THR A 133 2.47 -6.10 -13.51
C THR A 133 3.20 -7.16 -14.36
N ASN A 134 4.19 -6.75 -15.16
CA ASN A 134 4.97 -7.68 -15.98
C ASN A 134 5.70 -8.75 -15.13
N LEU A 135 6.13 -8.40 -13.90
CA LEU A 135 6.70 -9.38 -12.96
C LEU A 135 5.68 -10.45 -12.54
N PHE A 136 4.40 -10.08 -12.45
CA PHE A 136 3.32 -11.01 -12.09
C PHE A 136 2.83 -11.82 -13.28
N GLU A 137 2.75 -11.23 -14.48
CA GLU A 137 2.28 -11.92 -15.68
C GLU A 137 3.21 -13.08 -16.10
N GLY A 138 4.49 -13.04 -15.70
CA GLY A 138 5.41 -14.17 -15.87
C GLY A 138 5.23 -15.31 -14.85
N ASN A 139 4.35 -15.17 -13.86
CA ASN A 139 4.16 -16.12 -12.78
C ASN A 139 2.81 -16.85 -12.86
N HIS A 140 2.86 -18.13 -13.24
CA HIS A 140 1.68 -18.99 -13.40
C HIS A 140 0.85 -19.20 -12.12
N LEU A 141 1.36 -18.81 -10.95
CA LEU A 141 0.66 -18.89 -9.66
C LEU A 141 -0.21 -17.66 -9.38
N ILE A 142 0.02 -16.55 -10.07
CA ILE A 142 -0.73 -15.31 -9.88
C ILE A 142 -1.81 -15.22 -10.96
N GLN A 143 -3.07 -15.09 -10.52
CA GLN A 143 -4.18 -14.95 -11.46
C GLN A 143 -4.36 -13.48 -11.81
N SER A 144 -4.52 -13.16 -13.10
CA SER A 144 -4.69 -11.77 -13.56
C SER A 144 -5.87 -11.06 -12.89
N LYS A 145 -6.91 -11.81 -12.50
CA LYS A 145 -8.09 -11.28 -11.79
C LYS A 145 -7.79 -10.76 -10.38
N ASP A 146 -6.67 -11.18 -9.80
CA ASP A 146 -6.23 -10.77 -8.47
C ASP A 146 -5.29 -9.56 -8.54
N ILE A 147 -4.95 -9.08 -9.75
CA ILE A 147 -4.08 -7.92 -9.96
C ILE A 147 -4.94 -6.70 -10.26
N HIS A 148 -4.88 -5.75 -9.33
CA HIS A 148 -5.58 -4.47 -9.35
C HIS A 148 -4.58 -3.36 -9.68
N LYS A 149 -4.82 -2.64 -10.77
CA LYS A 149 -3.90 -1.62 -11.30
C LYS A 149 -4.55 -0.25 -11.15
N ASP A 150 -3.86 0.68 -10.51
CA ASP A 150 -4.27 2.09 -10.40
C ASP A 150 -3.13 2.97 -10.88
N THR A 151 -3.38 3.77 -11.91
CA THR A 151 -2.34 4.48 -12.65
C THR A 151 -2.62 5.98 -12.67
N TYR A 152 -1.58 6.77 -12.43
CA TYR A 152 -1.61 8.24 -12.40
C TYR A 152 -0.58 8.83 -13.36
#